data_AF-A0A8T5BBS4-F1
#
_entry.id   AF-A0A8T5BBS4-F1
#
_cell.length_a   1.000
_cell.length_b   1.000
_cell.length_c   1.000
_cell.angle_alpha   90.00
_cell.angle_beta   90.00
_cell.angle_gamma   90.00
#
_symmetry.space_group_name_H-M   'P 1'
#
loop_
_entity.id
_entity.type
_entity.pdbx_description
1 polymer ?
#
loop_
_entity_poly.entity_id
_entity_poly.type
_entity_poly.pdbx_seq_one_letter_code
_entity_poly.pdbx_strand_id
1 'polypeptide(L)'
;MSIPVTVKLKREIVELAEKMVKHGIAKSRSHAINLMIEHGIEKVIKDLEFWERLREGVEELKKSDYRISHGGLSALLSEERSQR
;
A
#
# COMPACT_ATOMS: atom_id res chain seq x y z
N MET A 1 24.01 -6.34 5.14
CA MET A 1 24.82 -5.73 4.06
C MET A 1 24.38 -6.36 2.75
N SER A 2 24.07 -5.57 1.71
CA SER A 2 23.75 -6.10 0.38
C SER A 2 24.96 -5.96 -0.54
N ILE A 3 25.22 -6.98 -1.35
CA ILE A 3 26.30 -6.98 -2.35
C ILE A 3 25.67 -6.64 -3.71
N PRO A 4 26.18 -5.63 -4.44
CA PRO A 4 25.65 -5.32 -5.76
C PRO A 4 26.00 -6.45 -6.73
N VAL A 5 25.00 -6.94 -7.44
CA VAL A 5 25.14 -7.96 -8.47
C VAL A 5 24.43 -7.52 -9.73
N THR A 6 25.00 -7.88 -10.89
CA THR A 6 24.31 -7.74 -12.18
C THR A 6 23.71 -9.08 -12.55
N VAL A 7 22.39 -9.12 -12.72
CA VAL A 7 21.64 -10.33 -13.07
C VAL A 7 20.83 -10.10 -14.33
N LYS A 8 20.72 -11.12 -15.18
CA LYS A 8 19.79 -11.12 -16.32
C LYS A 8 18.46 -11.68 -15.83
N LEU A 9 17.39 -10.93 -16.07
CA LEU A 9 16.03 -11.30 -15.67
C LEU A 9 15.12 -11.33 -16.89
N LYS A 10 14.03 -12.09 -16.78
CA LYS A 10 12.94 -12.01 -17.75
C LYS A 10 12.28 -10.63 -17.67
N ARG A 11 11.81 -10.13 -18.81
CA ARG A 11 11.16 -8.81 -18.92
C ARG A 11 9.98 -8.66 -17.95
N GLU A 12 9.15 -9.70 -17.81
CA GLU A 12 8.00 -9.73 -16.90
C GLU A 12 8.37 -9.43 -15.44
N ILE A 13 9.54 -9.88 -14.98
CA ILE A 13 10.03 -9.64 -13.62
C ILE A 13 10.42 -8.17 -13.44
N VAL A 14 11.00 -7.56 -14.47
CA VAL A 14 11.37 -6.14 -14.44
C VAL A 14 10.12 -5.27 -14.42
N GLU A 15 9.12 -5.60 -15.24
CA GLU A 15 7.83 -4.90 -15.26
C GLU A 15 7.11 -5.01 -13.92
N LEU A 16 7.14 -6.19 -13.29
CA LEU A 16 6.60 -6.39 -11.94
C LEU A 16 7.34 -5.52 -10.91
N ALA A 17 8.67 -5.48 -10.96
CA ALA A 17 9.48 -4.63 -10.08
C ALA A 17 9.13 -3.14 -10.24
N GLU A 18 8.89 -2.69 -11.47
CA GLU A 18 8.48 -1.30 -11.75
C GLU A 18 7.10 -0.98 -11.18
N LYS A 19 6.14 -1.91 -11.29
CA LYS A 19 4.84 -1.78 -10.62
C LYS A 19 5.00 -1.69 -9.11
N MET A 20 5.81 -2.55 -8.49
CA MET A 20 6.04 -2.50 -7.05
C MET A 20 6.59 -1.15 -6.58
N VAL A 21 7.49 -0.54 -7.35
CA VAL A 21 8.03 0.79 -7.04
C VAL A 21 6.96 1.87 -7.21
N LYS A 22 6.20 1.83 -8.31
CA LYS A 22 5.11 2.78 -8.57
C LYS A 22 4.03 2.74 -7.48
N HIS A 23 3.74 1.56 -6.96
CA HIS A 23 2.74 1.38 -5.91
C HIS A 23 3.28 1.67 -4.49
N GLY A 24 4.57 1.96 -4.35
CA GLY A 24 5.21 2.27 -3.06
C GLY A 24 5.55 1.04 -2.21
N ILE A 25 5.39 -0.16 -2.76
CA ILE A 25 5.70 -1.44 -2.10
C ILE A 25 7.21 -1.62 -1.98
N ALA A 26 7.97 -1.16 -2.99
CA ALA A 26 9.42 -1.20 -3.00
C ALA A 26 10.03 0.20 -3.17
N LYS A 27 11.21 0.40 -2.56
CA LYS A 27 11.98 1.65 -2.66
C LYS A 27 12.73 1.80 -3.98
N SER A 28 13.06 0.68 -4.64
CA SER A 28 13.81 0.64 -5.90
C SER A 28 13.58 -0.71 -6.61
N ARG A 29 13.98 -0.81 -7.87
CA ARG A 29 13.90 -2.07 -8.65
C ARG A 29 14.69 -3.21 -7.97
N SER A 30 15.89 -2.93 -7.47
CA SER A 30 16.67 -3.93 -6.73
C SER A 30 16.00 -4.37 -5.44
N HIS A 31 15.38 -3.44 -4.71
CA HIS A 31 14.62 -3.79 -3.51
C HIS A 31 13.41 -4.67 -3.86
N ALA A 32 12.68 -4.34 -4.94
CA ALA A 32 11.57 -5.16 -5.42
C ALA A 32 12.02 -6.59 -5.79
N ILE A 33 13.14 -6.71 -6.50
CA ILE A 33 13.71 -8.02 -6.87
C ILE A 33 14.11 -8.83 -5.63
N ASN A 34 14.74 -8.19 -4.64
CA ASN A 34 15.08 -8.86 -3.39
C ASN A 34 13.82 -9.34 -2.64
N LEU A 35 12.78 -8.51 -2.57
CA LEU A 35 11.50 -8.91 -1.97
C LEU A 35 10.87 -10.11 -2.69
N MET A 36 10.91 -10.12 -4.03
CA MET A 36 10.44 -11.25 -4.83
C MET A 36 11.24 -12.53 -4.56
N ILE A 37 12.54 -12.43 -4.36
CA ILE A 37 13.42 -13.58 -4.03
C ILE A 37 13.13 -14.09 -2.61
N GLU A 38 12.97 -13.19 -1.64
CA GLU A 38 12.75 -13.54 -0.23
C GLU A 38 11.37 -14.13 0.03
N HIS A 39 10.33 -13.56 -0.58
CA HIS A 39 8.93 -13.86 -0.27
C HIS A 39 8.23 -14.72 -1.33
N GLY A 40 8.84 -14.85 -2.51
CA GLY A 40 8.24 -15.49 -3.67
C GLY A 40 7.36 -14.53 -4.49
N ILE A 41 7.34 -14.76 -5.80
CA ILE A 41 6.63 -13.92 -6.77
C ILE A 41 5.11 -13.94 -6.53
N GLU A 42 4.52 -15.09 -6.21
CA GLU A 42 3.07 -15.21 -6.01
C GLU A 42 2.56 -14.33 -4.87
N LYS A 43 3.32 -14.27 -3.76
CA LYS A 43 2.95 -13.43 -2.61
C LYS A 43 3.01 -11.95 -3.00
N VAL A 44 4.06 -11.56 -3.71
CA VAL A 44 4.24 -10.19 -4.20
C VAL A 44 3.11 -9.76 -5.14
N ILE A 45 2.64 -10.66 -6.01
CA ILE A 45 1.50 -10.38 -6.90
C ILE A 45 0.23 -10.13 -6.07
N LYS A 46 -0.06 -10.97 -5.08
CA LYS A 46 -1.22 -10.78 -4.19
C LYS A 46 -1.16 -9.45 -3.43
N ASP A 47 0.01 -9.09 -2.92
CA ASP A 47 0.21 -7.81 -2.23
C ASP A 47 -0.05 -6.63 -3.19
N LEU A 48 0.45 -6.72 -4.44
CA LEU A 48 0.19 -5.73 -5.49
C LEU A 48 -1.30 -5.56 -5.78
N GLU A 49 -2.01 -6.66 -5.99
CA GLU A 49 -3.47 -6.65 -6.25
C GLU A 49 -4.23 -6.00 -5.08
N PHE A 50 -3.83 -6.30 -3.85
CA PHE A 50 -4.41 -5.68 -2.66
C PHE A 50 -4.20 -4.16 -2.66
N TRP A 51 -2.98 -3.70 -2.94
CA TRP A 51 -2.67 -2.27 -3.00
C TRP A 51 -3.34 -1.54 -4.16
N GLU A 52 -3.55 -2.21 -5.29
CA GLU A 52 -4.34 -1.69 -6.41
C GLU A 52 -5.79 -1.45 -5.99
N ARG A 53 -6.44 -2.46 -5.41
CA ARG A 53 -7.83 -2.35 -4.91
C ARG A 53 -7.99 -1.29 -3.84
N LEU A 54 -7.03 -1.20 -2.91
CA LEU A 54 -7.07 -0.19 -1.85
C LEU A 54 -6.98 1.22 -2.43
N ARG A 55 -6.15 1.41 -3.46
CA ARG A 55 -6.02 2.70 -4.14
C ARG A 55 -7.30 3.10 -4.85
N GLU A 56 -7.97 2.16 -5.51
CA GLU A 56 -9.28 2.37 -6.13
C GLU A 56 -10.32 2.81 -5.09
N GLY A 57 -10.42 2.09 -3.97
CA GLY A 57 -11.34 2.44 -2.89
C GLY A 57 -11.05 3.82 -2.26
N VAL A 58 -9.77 4.17 -2.10
CA VAL A 58 -9.38 5.52 -1.64
C VAL A 58 -9.79 6.59 -2.64
N GLU A 59 -9.65 6.32 -3.94
CA GLU A 59 -10.02 7.28 -4.98
C GLU A 59 -11.55 7.47 -5.08
N GLU A 60 -12.32 6.40 -4.86
CA GLU A 60 -13.78 6.49 -4.73
C GLU A 60 -14.21 7.32 -3.51
N LEU A 61 -13.58 7.09 -2.36
CA LEU A 61 -13.84 7.87 -1.14
C LEU A 61 -13.47 9.35 -1.28
N LYS A 62 -12.40 9.65 -2.03
CA LYS A 62 -12.06 11.04 -2.36
C LYS A 62 -13.11 11.69 -3.26
N LYS A 63 -13.62 10.96 -4.26
CA LYS A 63 -14.68 11.47 -5.16
C LYS A 63 -15.99 11.74 -4.42
N SER A 64 -16.28 10.99 -3.37
CA SER A 64 -17.46 11.21 -2.52
C SER A 64 -17.25 12.25 -1.42
N ASP A 65 -16.11 12.96 -1.41
CA ASP A 65 -15.67 13.93 -0.38
C ASP A 65 -15.83 13.37 1.05
N TYR A 66 -15.63 12.06 1.19
CA TYR A 66 -15.85 11.36 2.44
C TYR A 66 -14.74 11.72 3.43
N ARG A 67 -15.03 12.70 4.30
CA ARG A 67 -14.15 13.05 5.43
C ARG A 67 -14.35 12.05 6.55
N ILE A 68 -13.28 11.38 6.94
CA ILE A 68 -13.25 10.60 8.18
C ILE A 68 -13.46 11.61 9.32
N SER A 69 -14.65 11.65 9.90
CA SER A 69 -14.93 12.44 11.10
C SER A 69 -14.52 11.61 12.32
N HIS A 70 -13.43 12.02 12.97
CA HIS A 70 -13.00 11.47 14.26
C HIS A 70 -13.09 12.60 15.28
N GLY A 71 -13.68 12.33 16.46
CA GLY A 71 -13.85 13.33 17.53
C GLY A 71 -15.24 13.45 18.15
N GLY A 72 -16.24 12.68 17.71
CA GLY A 72 -17.63 12.77 18.25
C GLY A 72 -17.79 12.32 19.71
N LEU A 73 -16.78 11.67 20.29
CA LEU A 73 -16.81 11.18 21.67
C LEU A 73 -16.92 12.33 22.68
N SER A 74 -16.28 13.48 22.40
CA SER A 74 -16.35 14.63 23.30
C SER A 74 -17.70 15.35 23.24
N ALA A 75 -18.37 15.33 22.09
CA ALA A 75 -19.71 15.87 21.94
C ALA A 75 -20.74 15.02 22.71
N LEU A 76 -20.70 13.70 22.54
CA LEU A 76 -21.54 12.74 23.26
C LEU A 76 -21.37 12.82 24.79
N LEU A 77 -20.13 12.93 25.27
CA LEU A 77 -19.86 13.09 26.70
C LEU A 77 -20.32 14.44 27.26
N SER A 78 -20.39 15.49 26.43
CA SER A 78 -20.88 16.80 26.84
C SER A 78 -22.40 16.83 27.00
N GLU A 79 -23.12 16.13 26.11
CA GLU A 79 -24.59 16.01 26.17
C GLU A 79 -25.05 15.28 27.43
N GLU A 80 -24.38 14.20 27.82
CA GLU A 80 -24.70 13.50 29.09
C GLU A 80 -24.40 14.35 30.32
N ARG A 81 -23.29 15.11 30.33
CA ARG A 81 -22.95 15.99 31.46
C ARG A 81 -23.92 17.16 31.63
N SER A 82 -24.56 17.59 30.56
CA SER A 82 -25.56 18.66 30.56
C SER A 82 -26.93 18.22 31.09
N GLN A 83 -27.19 16.90 31.17
CA GLN A 83 -28.47 16.36 31.64
C GLN A 83 -28.45 15.96 33.13
N ARG A 84 -27.37 16.29 33.85
CA ARG A 84 -27.20 16.10 35.30
C ARG A 84 -27.29 17.42 36.03
#